data_AF-A0A8H5JFP6-F1
#
_entry.id   AF-A0A8H5JFP6-F1
#
_cell.length_a   1.000
_cell.length_b   1.000
_cell.length_c   1.000
_cell.angle_alpha   90.00
_cell.angle_beta   90.00
_cell.angle_gamma   90.00
#
_symmetry.space_group_name_H-M   'P 1'
#
loop_
_entity.id
_entity.type
_entity.pdbx_description
1 polymer ?
#
loop_
_entity_poly.entity_id
_entity_poly.type
_entity_poly.pdbx_seq_one_letter_code
_entity_poly.pdbx_strand_id
1 'polypeptide(L)'
;MCLDDNSPITRADRVRSGYLGDSFNRWHDKCTQIIVTANGRSATIFEHSMIDLMTVSQLSQRLQSAITTLDPGNSAASNGAITVDPTSLKEISLATTEYINSHIEALRHGYLSITSTKQYVPHLINSFGKTLLLSHSAPIKTTVDLTIQLASRLYFGYLPASWETVSTSHFHLGRPEIVQVVLKSVMDFCDAALDDAVPRNEVRAKLFQAARECNAQIAKGTEGRNYFRLMDVIEVMAQDQKDGEVPELFSDPVWKRGYPQLIMQTMVETKLAEDPGFTMPHPESVWMNYTVFDDSVEVCLVSPVKGAQRFGVALDRAADMVKQIISARDTQDLKLSVL
;
A
#
# COMPACT_ATOMS: atom_id res chain seq x y z
N MET A 1 -24.48 -2.78 0.43
CA MET A 1 -24.13 -3.50 1.66
C MET A 1 -24.07 -4.96 1.31
N CYS A 2 -23.03 -5.68 1.70
CA CYS A 2 -22.82 -7.09 1.44
C CYS A 2 -22.89 -7.81 2.79
N LEU A 3 -23.89 -8.67 2.97
CA LEU A 3 -24.01 -9.51 4.17
C LEU A 3 -23.42 -10.88 3.82
N ASP A 4 -22.28 -11.20 4.40
CA ASP A 4 -21.55 -12.43 4.13
C ASP A 4 -21.77 -13.44 5.25
N ASP A 5 -22.02 -14.71 4.89
CA ASP A 5 -22.27 -15.79 5.86
C ASP A 5 -20.98 -16.35 6.50
N ASN A 6 -19.80 -15.89 6.05
CA ASN A 6 -18.52 -16.34 6.56
C ASN A 6 -18.17 -15.67 7.91
N SER A 7 -17.12 -16.17 8.56
CA SER A 7 -16.66 -15.67 9.86
C SER A 7 -15.13 -15.61 9.89
N PRO A 8 -14.50 -14.68 9.14
CA PRO A 8 -13.05 -14.60 9.05
C PRO A 8 -12.42 -14.31 10.42
N ILE A 9 -11.37 -15.05 10.76
CA ILE A 9 -10.69 -14.96 12.06
C ILE A 9 -9.35 -14.23 11.89
N THR A 10 -8.51 -14.68 10.95
CA THR A 10 -7.19 -14.09 10.74
C THR A 10 -7.27 -12.84 9.88
N ARG A 11 -6.25 -11.96 9.97
CA ARG A 11 -6.15 -10.75 9.13
C ARG A 11 -6.13 -11.11 7.64
N ALA A 12 -5.44 -12.19 7.28
CA ALA A 12 -5.44 -12.72 5.92
C ALA A 12 -6.84 -13.15 5.47
N ASP A 13 -7.60 -13.86 6.32
CA ASP A 13 -8.97 -14.28 6.02
C ASP A 13 -9.90 -13.08 5.83
N ARG A 14 -9.70 -11.99 6.60
CA ARG A 14 -10.49 -10.77 6.47
C ARG A 14 -10.32 -10.12 5.10
N VAL A 15 -9.07 -9.94 4.65
CA VAL A 15 -8.78 -9.36 3.33
C VAL A 15 -9.20 -10.32 2.19
N ARG A 16 -9.02 -11.64 2.38
CA ARG A 16 -9.49 -12.67 1.45
C ARG A 16 -11.01 -12.66 1.31
N SER A 17 -11.73 -12.60 2.42
CA SER A 17 -13.19 -12.49 2.41
C SER A 17 -13.62 -11.18 1.75
N GLY A 18 -12.87 -10.10 1.93
CA GLY A 18 -13.11 -8.81 1.28
C GLY A 18 -13.06 -8.88 -0.25
N TYR A 19 -11.84 -8.95 -0.81
CA TYR A 19 -11.62 -8.88 -2.25
C TYR A 19 -10.58 -9.88 -2.80
N LEU A 20 -9.68 -10.43 -1.98
CA LEU A 20 -8.67 -11.41 -2.46
C LEU A 20 -9.24 -12.83 -2.68
N GLY A 21 -10.54 -13.05 -2.48
CA GLY A 21 -11.23 -14.32 -2.64
C GLY A 21 -11.82 -14.50 -4.04
N ASP A 22 -13.06 -14.99 -4.09
CA ASP A 22 -13.85 -15.14 -5.32
C ASP A 22 -14.70 -13.88 -5.65
N SER A 23 -14.82 -12.96 -4.70
CA SER A 23 -15.65 -11.76 -4.82
C SER A 23 -17.13 -12.03 -5.16
N PHE A 24 -17.66 -13.21 -4.85
CA PHE A 24 -19.01 -13.60 -5.31
C PHE A 24 -20.11 -12.63 -4.87
N ASN A 25 -20.09 -12.18 -3.62
CA ASN A 25 -21.09 -11.27 -3.05
C ASN A 25 -20.66 -9.79 -3.15
N ARG A 26 -20.12 -9.39 -4.31
CA ARG A 26 -19.60 -8.03 -4.57
C ARG A 26 -20.18 -7.46 -5.85
N TRP A 27 -20.36 -6.15 -5.86
CA TRP A 27 -20.69 -5.36 -7.04
C TRP A 27 -19.60 -4.31 -7.25
N HIS A 28 -18.51 -4.69 -7.91
CA HIS A 28 -17.29 -3.87 -7.98
C HIS A 28 -17.44 -2.53 -8.71
N ASP A 29 -18.41 -2.42 -9.61
CA ASP A 29 -18.76 -1.14 -10.25
C ASP A 29 -19.40 -0.14 -9.27
N LYS A 30 -19.79 -0.61 -8.07
CA LYS A 30 -20.36 0.27 -7.06
C LYS A 30 -19.22 0.99 -6.33
N CYS A 31 -19.21 2.30 -6.50
CA CYS A 31 -18.37 3.28 -5.80
C CYS A 31 -18.01 2.92 -4.35
N THR A 32 -18.98 2.51 -3.52
CA THR A 32 -18.74 2.12 -2.12
C THR A 32 -19.55 0.88 -1.78
N GLN A 33 -18.88 -0.11 -1.18
CA GLN A 33 -19.48 -1.31 -0.65
C GLN A 33 -19.09 -1.44 0.82
N ILE A 34 -20.08 -1.65 1.70
CA ILE A 34 -19.85 -2.01 3.11
C ILE A 34 -20.15 -3.49 3.26
N ILE A 35 -19.17 -4.25 3.73
CA ILE A 35 -19.24 -5.69 3.97
C ILE A 35 -19.43 -5.91 5.46
N VAL A 36 -20.34 -6.80 5.83
CA VAL A 36 -20.54 -7.28 7.20
C VAL A 36 -20.64 -8.79 7.16
N THR A 37 -19.75 -9.46 7.88
CA THR A 37 -19.67 -10.92 7.98
C THR A 37 -20.47 -11.43 9.18
N ALA A 38 -20.81 -12.73 9.21
CA ALA A 38 -21.65 -13.31 10.26
C ALA A 38 -21.09 -13.15 11.68
N ASN A 39 -19.76 -13.07 11.85
CA ASN A 39 -19.11 -12.79 13.14
C ASN A 39 -18.95 -11.28 13.43
N GLY A 40 -19.62 -10.41 12.68
CA GLY A 40 -19.60 -8.96 12.88
C GLY A 40 -18.34 -8.26 12.38
N ARG A 41 -17.39 -8.95 11.74
CA ARG A 41 -16.28 -8.27 11.07
C ARG A 41 -16.83 -7.48 9.89
N SER A 42 -16.34 -6.25 9.72
CA SER A 42 -16.77 -5.35 8.67
C SER A 42 -15.61 -4.82 7.85
N ALA A 43 -15.86 -4.50 6.58
CA ALA A 43 -14.89 -3.88 5.69
C ALA A 43 -15.57 -2.91 4.73
N THR A 44 -14.78 -2.05 4.09
CA THR A 44 -15.20 -1.20 2.99
C THR A 44 -14.38 -1.49 1.74
N ILE A 45 -15.04 -1.58 0.59
CA ILE A 45 -14.40 -1.59 -0.73
C ILE A 45 -14.83 -0.32 -1.46
N PHE A 46 -13.86 0.37 -2.03
CA PHE A 46 -14.07 1.54 -2.85
C PHE A 46 -13.59 1.28 -4.27
N GLU A 47 -14.43 1.62 -5.25
CA GLU A 47 -14.01 1.66 -6.64
C GLU A 47 -13.13 2.91 -6.84
N HIS A 48 -11.92 2.74 -7.36
CA HIS A 48 -10.83 3.72 -7.26
C HIS A 48 -10.79 4.73 -8.44
N SER A 49 -11.55 4.53 -9.52
CA SER A 49 -11.47 5.36 -10.73
C SER A 49 -11.63 6.86 -10.43
N MET A 50 -12.61 7.21 -9.59
CA MET A 50 -12.99 8.59 -9.27
C MET A 50 -12.83 8.95 -7.78
N ILE A 51 -12.29 8.03 -6.96
CA ILE A 51 -12.19 8.20 -5.51
C ILE A 51 -10.78 7.86 -5.04
N ASP A 52 -10.20 8.78 -4.28
CA ASP A 52 -8.90 8.61 -3.63
C ASP A 52 -9.03 8.44 -2.12
N LEU A 53 -7.97 7.93 -1.49
CA LEU A 53 -7.93 7.66 -0.06
C LEU A 53 -8.35 8.85 0.82
N MET A 54 -7.93 10.07 0.45
CA MET A 54 -8.28 11.28 1.19
C MET A 54 -9.79 11.56 1.19
N THR A 55 -10.48 11.27 0.08
CA THR A 55 -11.93 11.45 -0.05
C THR A 55 -12.70 10.52 0.89
N VAL A 56 -12.23 9.27 1.05
CA VAL A 56 -12.90 8.26 1.89
C VAL A 56 -12.43 8.25 3.34
N SER A 57 -11.37 8.99 3.67
CA SER A 57 -10.80 9.04 5.01
C SER A 57 -11.82 9.48 6.07
N GLN A 58 -12.61 10.52 5.78
CA GLN A 58 -13.62 11.04 6.70
C GLN A 58 -14.76 10.04 6.93
N LEU A 59 -15.22 9.37 5.86
CA LEU A 59 -16.23 8.32 5.99
C LEU A 59 -15.71 7.17 6.85
N SER A 60 -14.48 6.73 6.58
CA SER A 60 -13.83 5.63 7.31
C SER A 60 -13.65 5.97 8.79
N GLN A 61 -13.19 7.19 9.10
CA GLN A 61 -13.08 7.67 10.48
C GLN A 61 -14.43 7.73 11.18
N ARG A 62 -15.48 8.27 10.54
CA ARG A 62 -16.82 8.31 11.13
C ARG A 62 -17.40 6.92 11.41
N LEU A 63 -17.22 5.99 10.48
CA LEU A 63 -17.63 4.59 10.67
C LEU A 63 -16.85 3.95 11.83
N GLN A 64 -15.53 4.14 11.88
CA GLN A 64 -14.69 3.60 12.94
C GLN A 64 -15.04 4.22 14.31
N SER A 65 -15.30 5.52 14.39
CA SER A 65 -15.78 6.17 15.60
C SER A 65 -17.14 5.61 16.01
N ALA A 66 -18.10 5.51 15.09
CA ALA A 66 -19.43 4.96 15.40
C ALA A 66 -19.35 3.53 15.94
N ILE A 67 -18.45 2.70 15.40
CA ILE A 67 -18.23 1.33 15.87
C ILE A 67 -17.55 1.32 17.25
N THR A 68 -16.49 2.10 17.44
CA THR A 68 -15.69 2.06 18.68
C THR A 68 -16.37 2.76 19.86
N THR A 69 -17.25 3.73 19.61
CA THR A 69 -18.01 4.43 20.66
C THR A 69 -19.40 3.84 20.89
N LEU A 70 -19.81 2.83 20.12
CA LEU A 70 -21.09 2.16 20.36
C LEU A 70 -21.05 1.47 21.72
N ASP A 71 -21.99 1.82 22.59
CA ASP A 71 -22.24 1.13 23.86
C ASP A 71 -23.49 0.27 23.71
N PRO A 72 -23.37 -1.05 23.47
CA PRO A 72 -24.53 -1.91 23.26
C PRO A 72 -25.45 -2.01 24.49
N GLY A 73 -24.94 -1.73 25.70
CA GLY A 73 -25.71 -1.84 26.95
C GLY A 73 -26.62 -0.64 27.20
N ASN A 74 -26.22 0.56 26.72
CA ASN A 74 -27.01 1.79 26.82
C ASN A 74 -27.68 2.19 25.49
N SER A 75 -27.32 1.55 24.39
CA SER A 75 -28.04 1.71 23.13
C SER A 75 -29.38 0.99 23.24
N ALA A 76 -30.48 1.71 23.01
CA ALA A 76 -31.77 1.05 22.86
C ALA A 76 -31.65 -0.03 21.78
N ALA A 77 -31.91 -1.29 22.12
CA ALA A 77 -31.89 -2.38 21.16
C ALA A 77 -32.96 -2.13 20.09
N SER A 78 -32.57 -1.53 18.97
CA SER A 78 -33.45 -1.31 17.82
C SER A 78 -33.48 -2.52 16.89
N ASN A 79 -32.52 -3.45 17.03
CA ASN A 79 -32.48 -4.69 16.28
C ASN A 79 -33.75 -5.50 16.55
N GLY A 80 -34.59 -5.64 15.51
CA GLY A 80 -35.88 -6.32 15.59
C GLY A 80 -37.03 -5.49 16.18
N ALA A 81 -36.79 -4.25 16.63
CA ALA A 81 -37.85 -3.36 17.13
C ALA A 81 -38.63 -2.68 15.98
N ILE A 82 -38.02 -2.58 14.80
CA ILE A 82 -38.68 -2.13 13.58
C ILE A 82 -39.21 -3.37 12.86
N THR A 83 -40.52 -3.59 12.95
CA THR A 83 -41.19 -4.58 12.09
C THR A 83 -41.14 -4.07 10.66
N VAL A 84 -40.25 -4.64 9.85
CA VAL A 84 -40.23 -4.41 8.41
C VAL A 84 -41.25 -5.33 7.78
N ASP A 85 -42.18 -4.76 7.00
CA ASP A 85 -43.07 -5.56 6.15
C ASP A 85 -42.21 -6.32 5.12
N PRO A 86 -42.16 -7.67 5.12
CA PRO A 86 -41.36 -8.43 4.17
C PRO A 86 -41.72 -8.11 2.72
N THR A 87 -42.95 -7.67 2.44
CA THR A 87 -43.38 -7.27 1.10
C THR A 87 -42.74 -5.96 0.60
N SER A 88 -42.16 -5.16 1.51
CA SER A 88 -41.38 -3.97 1.16
C SER A 88 -39.99 -4.32 0.59
N LEU A 89 -39.49 -5.53 0.84
CA LEU A 89 -38.25 -6.02 0.29
C LEU A 89 -38.52 -6.53 -1.14
N LYS A 90 -37.84 -5.92 -2.11
CA LYS A 90 -37.93 -6.32 -3.52
C LYS A 90 -36.65 -7.03 -3.92
N GLU A 91 -36.75 -8.33 -4.15
CA GLU A 91 -35.68 -9.10 -4.77
C GLU A 91 -35.51 -8.66 -6.23
N ILE A 92 -34.26 -8.40 -6.63
CA ILE A 92 -33.92 -8.13 -8.03
C ILE A 92 -33.52 -9.47 -8.66
N SER A 93 -34.47 -10.11 -9.34
CA SER A 93 -34.20 -11.35 -10.07
C SER A 93 -33.41 -11.05 -11.34
N LEU A 94 -32.22 -11.64 -11.47
CA LEU A 94 -31.40 -11.56 -12.67
C LEU A 94 -31.68 -12.77 -13.56
N ALA A 95 -32.37 -12.56 -14.68
CA ALA A 95 -32.55 -13.60 -15.68
C ALA A 95 -31.27 -13.75 -16.51
N THR A 96 -30.69 -14.95 -16.53
CA THR A 96 -29.46 -15.26 -17.26
C THR A 96 -29.75 -16.18 -18.44
N THR A 97 -29.05 -15.97 -19.56
CA THR A 97 -28.98 -16.95 -20.66
C THR A 97 -27.83 -17.93 -20.45
N GLU A 98 -27.78 -19.02 -21.22
CA GLU A 98 -26.64 -19.95 -21.21
C GLU A 98 -25.31 -19.24 -21.52
N TYR A 99 -25.34 -18.27 -22.45
CA TYR A 99 -24.20 -17.41 -22.75
C TYR A 99 -23.75 -16.61 -21.52
N ILE A 100 -24.67 -15.95 -20.82
CA ILE A 100 -24.34 -15.16 -19.62
C ILE A 100 -23.77 -16.07 -18.53
N ASN A 101 -24.36 -17.25 -18.29
CA ASN A 101 -23.84 -18.20 -17.32
C ASN A 101 -22.42 -18.67 -17.64
N SER A 102 -22.17 -19.03 -18.90
CA SER A 102 -20.83 -19.41 -19.36
C SER A 102 -19.82 -18.28 -19.19
N HIS A 103 -20.24 -17.04 -19.46
CA HIS A 103 -19.41 -15.85 -19.29
C HIS A 103 -19.10 -15.58 -17.81
N ILE A 104 -20.09 -15.72 -16.91
CA ILE A 104 -19.89 -15.60 -15.46
C ILE A 104 -18.84 -16.60 -14.97
N GLU A 105 -18.92 -17.86 -15.39
CA GLU A 105 -17.94 -18.88 -15.00
C GLU A 105 -16.53 -18.56 -15.54
N ALA A 106 -16.42 -18.10 -16.79
CA ALA A 106 -15.14 -17.67 -17.34
C ALA A 106 -14.52 -16.50 -16.54
N LEU A 107 -15.33 -15.50 -16.16
CA LEU A 107 -14.88 -14.38 -15.34
C LEU A 107 -14.47 -14.81 -13.93
N ARG A 108 -15.23 -15.73 -13.30
CA ARG A 108 -14.88 -16.29 -11.98
C ARG A 108 -13.55 -17.02 -12.01
N HIS A 109 -13.33 -17.85 -13.02
CA HIS A 109 -12.05 -18.54 -13.20
C HIS A 109 -10.90 -17.56 -13.44
N GLY A 110 -11.11 -16.54 -14.28
CA GLY A 110 -10.14 -15.48 -14.51
C GLY A 110 -9.78 -14.73 -13.22
N TYR A 111 -10.80 -14.30 -12.47
CA TYR A 111 -10.62 -13.60 -11.20
C TYR A 111 -9.82 -14.44 -10.19
N LEU A 112 -10.26 -15.68 -9.96
CA LEU A 112 -9.59 -16.60 -9.04
C LEU A 112 -8.16 -16.94 -9.48
N SER A 113 -7.89 -17.03 -10.79
CA SER A 113 -6.53 -17.27 -11.29
C SER A 113 -5.56 -16.16 -10.91
N ILE A 114 -6.05 -14.92 -10.75
CA ILE A 114 -5.25 -13.78 -10.30
C ILE A 114 -5.20 -13.77 -8.77
N THR A 115 -6.34 -13.76 -8.09
CA THR A 115 -6.41 -13.53 -6.64
C THR A 115 -5.84 -14.68 -5.82
N SER A 116 -5.97 -15.93 -6.28
CA SER A 116 -5.41 -17.11 -5.57
C SER A 116 -3.88 -17.14 -5.54
N THR A 117 -3.22 -16.39 -6.43
CA THR A 117 -1.75 -16.26 -6.44
C THR A 117 -1.24 -15.22 -5.44
N LYS A 118 -2.15 -14.44 -4.85
CA LYS A 118 -1.85 -13.36 -3.92
C LYS A 118 -2.28 -13.70 -2.50
N GLN A 119 -1.59 -13.13 -1.54
CA GLN A 119 -1.98 -13.19 -0.13
C GLN A 119 -1.72 -11.87 0.57
N TYR A 120 -2.48 -11.66 1.63
CA TYR A 120 -2.29 -10.56 2.56
C TYR A 120 -1.46 -11.01 3.76
N VAL A 121 -0.36 -10.31 4.04
CA VAL A 121 0.55 -10.62 5.15
C VAL A 121 0.84 -9.36 5.96
N PRO A 122 0.32 -9.26 7.20
CA PRO A 122 0.81 -8.29 8.15
C PRO A 122 2.14 -8.77 8.74
N HIS A 123 3.17 -7.94 8.65
CA HIS A 123 4.51 -8.20 9.14
C HIS A 123 4.90 -7.15 10.18
N LEU A 124 5.27 -7.59 11.38
CA LEU A 124 5.62 -6.69 12.49
C LEU A 124 7.13 -6.74 12.75
N ILE A 125 7.80 -5.63 12.52
CA ILE A 125 9.23 -5.44 12.79
C ILE A 125 9.36 -4.81 14.18
N ASN A 126 9.71 -5.65 15.17
CA ASN A 126 9.89 -5.21 16.54
C ASN A 126 11.20 -4.45 16.75
N SER A 127 11.21 -3.58 17.75
CA SER A 127 12.35 -2.75 18.14
C SER A 127 12.88 -1.87 17.01
N PHE A 128 12.00 -1.46 16.08
CA PHE A 128 12.32 -0.62 14.92
C PHE A 128 11.31 0.51 14.75
N GLY A 129 10.93 1.16 15.85
CA GLY A 129 9.94 2.24 15.86
C GLY A 129 10.50 3.65 15.99
N LYS A 130 9.61 4.62 16.19
CA LYS A 130 9.95 6.05 16.36
C LYS A 130 11.01 6.28 17.44
N THR A 131 10.91 5.62 18.59
CA THR A 131 11.84 5.78 19.72
C THR A 131 13.28 5.55 19.28
N LEU A 132 13.53 4.42 18.60
CA LEU A 132 14.87 4.08 18.10
C LEU A 132 15.34 5.10 17.05
N LEU A 133 14.52 5.38 16.05
CA LEU A 133 14.90 6.24 14.92
C LEU A 133 15.24 7.66 15.40
N LEU A 134 14.40 8.22 16.28
CA LEU A 134 14.62 9.55 16.85
C LEU A 134 15.86 9.61 17.74
N SER A 135 16.13 8.58 18.56
CA SER A 135 17.34 8.53 19.40
C SER A 135 18.66 8.55 18.61
N HIS A 136 18.61 8.25 17.31
CA HIS A 136 19.74 8.27 16.38
C HIS A 136 19.67 9.40 15.34
N SER A 137 18.73 10.34 15.52
CA SER A 137 18.46 11.46 14.61
C SER A 137 18.14 11.00 13.18
N ALA A 138 17.61 9.79 13.02
CA ALA A 138 17.20 9.23 11.73
C ALA A 138 15.76 9.71 11.40
N PRO A 139 15.53 10.35 10.24
CA PRO A 139 14.19 10.77 9.84
C PRO A 139 13.26 9.56 9.69
N ILE A 140 12.16 9.52 10.44
CA ILE A 140 11.32 8.32 10.60
C ILE A 140 10.85 7.76 9.25
N LYS A 141 10.08 8.55 8.50
CA LYS A 141 9.45 8.11 7.26
C LYS A 141 10.47 7.57 6.27
N THR A 142 11.46 8.40 5.91
CA THR A 142 12.41 8.06 4.86
C THR A 142 13.42 7.00 5.29
N THR A 143 13.71 6.85 6.58
CA THR A 143 14.52 5.70 7.05
C THR A 143 13.76 4.39 6.87
N VAL A 144 12.45 4.35 7.15
CA VAL A 144 11.62 3.17 6.90
C VAL A 144 11.45 2.92 5.40
N ASP A 145 11.23 3.95 4.58
CA ASP A 145 11.19 3.81 3.12
C ASP A 145 12.47 3.16 2.58
N LEU A 146 13.64 3.65 3.00
CA LEU A 146 14.94 3.10 2.58
C LEU A 146 15.19 1.69 3.13
N THR A 147 14.64 1.36 4.30
CA THR A 147 14.67 0.00 4.82
C THR A 147 13.88 -0.95 3.91
N ILE A 148 12.71 -0.53 3.42
CA ILE A 148 11.93 -1.28 2.44
C ILE A 148 12.68 -1.40 1.11
N GLN A 149 13.41 -0.36 0.68
CA GLN A 149 14.26 -0.45 -0.52
C GLN A 149 15.42 -1.44 -0.35
N LEU A 150 16.08 -1.47 0.81
CA LEU A 150 17.11 -2.46 1.11
C LEU A 150 16.53 -3.89 1.14
N ALA A 151 15.33 -4.07 1.72
CA ALA A 151 14.60 -5.34 1.70
C ALA A 151 14.24 -5.77 0.28
N SER A 152 13.80 -4.83 -0.55
CA SER A 152 13.54 -5.04 -1.98
C SER A 152 14.80 -5.53 -2.71
N ARG A 153 15.94 -4.87 -2.50
CA ARG A 153 17.23 -5.29 -3.08
C ARG A 153 17.62 -6.70 -2.65
N LEU A 154 17.43 -7.04 -1.37
CA LEU A 154 17.69 -8.39 -0.83
C LEU A 154 16.75 -9.45 -1.43
N TYR A 155 15.48 -9.10 -1.66
CA TYR A 155 14.46 -10.03 -2.16
C TYR A 155 14.59 -10.29 -3.67
N PHE A 156 14.69 -9.23 -4.46
CA PHE A 156 14.74 -9.30 -5.93
C PHE A 156 16.16 -9.57 -6.46
N GLY A 157 17.20 -9.33 -5.66
CA GLY A 157 18.59 -9.36 -6.11
C GLY A 157 18.99 -8.13 -6.94
N TYR A 158 18.05 -7.21 -7.21
CA TYR A 158 18.22 -5.89 -7.80
C TYR A 158 17.19 -4.93 -7.21
N LEU A 159 17.32 -3.63 -7.47
CA LEU A 159 16.37 -2.64 -6.97
C LEU A 159 15.37 -2.27 -8.09
N PRO A 160 14.16 -2.86 -8.12
CA PRO A 160 13.13 -2.50 -9.10
C PRO A 160 12.57 -1.09 -8.83
N ALA A 161 11.90 -0.52 -9.82
CA ALA A 161 11.14 0.71 -9.65
C ALA A 161 10.16 0.57 -8.46
N SER A 162 10.20 1.53 -7.54
CA SER A 162 9.38 1.57 -6.33
C SER A 162 8.66 2.89 -6.25
N TRP A 163 7.34 2.83 -6.19
CA TRP A 163 6.50 4.01 -6.27
C TRP A 163 5.81 4.30 -4.94
N GLU A 164 5.63 5.58 -4.64
CA GLU A 164 4.84 6.04 -3.51
C GLU A 164 3.80 7.05 -3.97
N THR A 165 2.59 6.94 -3.46
CA THR A 165 1.51 7.89 -3.74
C THR A 165 1.61 9.11 -2.81
N VAL A 166 1.48 10.31 -3.38
CA VAL A 166 1.41 11.57 -2.62
C VAL A 166 0.14 12.33 -2.98
N SER A 167 -0.46 12.97 -1.97
CA SER A 167 -1.68 13.75 -2.17
C SER A 167 -1.36 15.12 -2.77
N THR A 168 -2.11 15.48 -3.80
CA THR A 168 -2.13 16.81 -4.41
C THR A 168 -3.49 17.51 -4.18
N SER A 169 -4.27 17.04 -3.19
CA SER A 169 -5.66 17.48 -2.95
C SER A 169 -5.82 18.96 -2.59
N HIS A 170 -4.71 19.70 -2.41
CA HIS A 170 -4.71 21.16 -2.23
C HIS A 170 -4.78 21.93 -3.56
N PHE A 171 -4.59 21.26 -4.70
CA PHE A 171 -4.91 21.81 -6.01
C PHE A 171 -6.39 21.61 -6.36
N HIS A 172 -6.95 22.49 -7.20
CA HIS A 172 -8.31 22.33 -7.70
C HIS A 172 -8.43 21.01 -8.50
N LEU A 173 -9.34 20.13 -8.07
CA LEU A 173 -9.53 18.79 -8.63
C LEU A 173 -8.26 17.91 -8.59
N GLY A 174 -7.34 18.19 -7.67
CA GLY A 174 -6.08 17.46 -7.53
C GLY A 174 -6.31 15.95 -7.29
N ARG A 175 -5.67 15.13 -8.13
CA ARG A 175 -5.60 13.67 -8.03
C ARG A 175 -4.19 13.22 -7.64
N PRO A 176 -4.02 12.06 -6.97
CA PRO A 176 -2.73 11.64 -6.45
C PRO A 176 -1.62 11.59 -7.51
N GLU A 177 -0.48 12.16 -7.15
CA GLU A 177 0.78 11.99 -7.86
C GLU A 177 1.48 10.73 -7.34
N ILE A 178 2.36 10.14 -8.16
CA ILE A 178 3.25 9.07 -7.73
C ILE A 178 4.71 9.49 -7.85
N VAL A 179 5.50 9.11 -6.85
CA VAL A 179 6.89 9.49 -6.71
C VAL A 179 7.74 8.24 -6.81
N GLN A 180 8.75 8.27 -7.68
CA GLN A 180 9.77 7.22 -7.73
C GLN A 180 10.70 7.37 -6.53
N VAL A 181 10.73 6.35 -5.66
CA VAL A 181 11.55 6.34 -4.44
C VAL A 181 12.98 5.93 -4.75
N VAL A 182 13.21 5.13 -5.80
CA VAL A 182 14.55 4.64 -6.17
C VAL A 182 15.35 5.72 -6.90
N LEU A 183 16.08 6.51 -6.13
CA LEU A 183 17.06 7.48 -6.64
C LEU A 183 18.46 6.86 -6.72
N LYS A 184 19.39 7.55 -7.39
CA LYS A 184 20.80 7.15 -7.41
C LYS A 184 21.39 7.02 -6.01
N SER A 185 21.07 7.94 -5.11
CA SER A 185 21.49 7.89 -3.70
C SER A 185 20.92 6.69 -2.94
N VAL A 186 19.71 6.24 -3.28
CA VAL A 186 19.11 5.02 -2.71
C VAL A 186 19.86 3.78 -3.18
N MET A 187 20.20 3.70 -4.46
CA MET A 187 21.03 2.62 -4.99
C MET A 187 22.39 2.59 -4.31
N ASP A 188 23.05 3.75 -4.19
CA ASP A 188 24.36 3.88 -3.55
C ASP A 188 24.34 3.48 -2.06
N PHE A 189 23.27 3.85 -1.35
CA PHE A 189 23.03 3.38 0.01
C PHE A 189 22.85 1.86 0.06
N CYS A 190 21.99 1.29 -0.78
CA CYS A 190 21.69 -0.15 -0.75
C CYS A 190 22.94 -0.98 -1.08
N ASP A 191 23.71 -0.59 -2.09
CA ASP A 191 24.94 -1.27 -2.47
C ASP A 191 25.98 -1.17 -1.36
N ALA A 192 26.18 0.01 -0.76
CA ALA A 192 27.10 0.18 0.37
C ALA A 192 26.64 -0.55 1.65
N ALA A 193 25.33 -0.68 1.88
CA ALA A 193 24.82 -1.41 3.04
C ALA A 193 25.12 -2.91 2.96
N LEU A 194 25.17 -3.46 1.74
CA LEU A 194 25.43 -4.87 1.45
C LEU A 194 26.92 -5.20 1.28
N ASP A 195 27.79 -4.20 1.20
CA ASP A 195 29.24 -4.36 1.09
C ASP A 195 29.92 -4.28 2.46
N ASP A 196 30.43 -5.40 2.95
CA ASP A 196 31.12 -5.48 4.24
C ASP A 196 32.47 -4.74 4.25
N ALA A 197 33.00 -4.36 3.08
CA ALA A 197 34.21 -3.53 2.98
C ALA A 197 33.95 -2.05 3.29
N VAL A 198 32.69 -1.59 3.22
CA VAL A 198 32.34 -0.17 3.46
C VAL A 198 32.14 0.08 4.95
N PRO A 199 32.87 1.04 5.56
CA PRO A 199 32.68 1.40 6.97
C PRO A 199 31.24 1.82 7.29
N ARG A 200 30.68 1.32 8.41
CA ARG A 200 29.25 1.55 8.75
C ARG A 200 28.89 3.03 8.96
N ASN A 201 29.83 3.87 9.40
CA ASN A 201 29.65 5.32 9.48
C ASN A 201 29.50 5.96 8.09
N GLU A 202 30.24 5.47 7.08
CA GLU A 202 30.05 5.90 5.69
C GLU A 202 28.69 5.45 5.14
N VAL A 203 28.28 4.20 5.41
CA VAL A 203 26.95 3.70 5.04
C VAL A 203 25.85 4.56 5.68
N ARG A 204 26.01 4.96 6.94
CA ARG A 204 25.09 5.88 7.64
C ARG A 204 25.00 7.23 6.95
N ALA A 205 26.13 7.80 6.52
CA ALA A 205 26.13 9.05 5.77
C ALA A 205 25.35 8.92 4.45
N LYS A 206 25.52 7.81 3.72
CA LYS A 206 24.75 7.52 2.48
C LYS A 206 23.26 7.34 2.75
N LEU A 207 22.88 6.61 3.81
CA LEU A 207 21.48 6.49 4.26
C LEU A 207 20.87 7.88 4.47
N PHE A 208 21.55 8.76 5.21
CA PHE A 208 21.04 10.10 5.52
C PHE A 208 21.03 11.04 4.32
N GLN A 209 21.94 10.86 3.36
CA GLN A 209 21.87 11.57 2.09
C GLN A 209 20.65 11.10 1.29
N ALA A 210 20.49 9.79 1.09
CA ALA A 210 19.35 9.21 0.40
C ALA A 210 18.03 9.62 1.04
N ALA A 211 17.95 9.62 2.38
CA ALA A 211 16.77 10.01 3.13
C ALA A 211 16.37 11.48 2.87
N ARG A 212 17.36 12.38 2.76
CA ARG A 212 17.13 13.79 2.43
C ARG A 212 16.65 13.95 0.99
N GLU A 213 17.26 13.26 0.04
CA GLU A 213 16.88 13.33 -1.37
C GLU A 213 15.48 12.72 -1.63
N CYS A 214 15.16 11.57 -1.03
CA CYS A 214 13.82 11.00 -1.08
C CYS A 214 12.77 11.96 -0.50
N ASN A 215 13.05 12.57 0.66
CA ASN A 215 12.14 13.54 1.25
C ASN A 215 11.91 14.75 0.32
N ALA A 216 12.96 15.26 -0.32
CA ALA A 216 12.85 16.34 -1.29
C ALA A 216 12.00 15.94 -2.53
N GLN A 217 12.14 14.70 -3.02
CA GLN A 217 11.32 14.20 -4.14
C GLN A 217 9.85 14.02 -3.76
N ILE A 218 9.57 13.55 -2.54
CA ILE A 218 8.21 13.45 -2.00
C ILE A 218 7.57 14.83 -1.88
N ALA A 219 8.30 15.80 -1.31
CA ALA A 219 7.84 17.19 -1.20
C ALA A 219 7.54 17.80 -2.58
N LYS A 220 8.43 17.60 -3.55
CA LYS A 220 8.24 18.01 -4.95
C LYS A 220 7.00 17.38 -5.60
N GLY A 221 6.70 16.12 -5.27
CA GLY A 221 5.50 15.42 -5.73
C GLY A 221 4.22 16.02 -5.18
N THR A 222 4.20 16.35 -3.88
CA THR A 222 3.09 17.08 -3.26
C THR A 222 2.84 18.42 -3.96
N GLU A 223 3.90 19.12 -4.38
CA GLU A 223 3.80 20.37 -5.16
C GLU A 223 3.40 20.19 -6.63
N GLY A 224 3.13 18.95 -7.09
CA GLY A 224 2.76 18.67 -8.49
C GLY A 224 3.91 18.85 -9.49
N ARG A 225 5.17 18.73 -9.04
CA ARG A 225 6.36 19.00 -9.87
C ARG A 225 7.15 17.74 -10.22
N ASN A 226 6.58 16.55 -10.03
CA ASN A 226 7.18 15.30 -10.48
C ASN A 226 6.81 14.98 -11.93
N TYR A 227 7.58 14.09 -12.54
CA TYR A 227 7.53 13.89 -13.99
C TYR A 227 6.44 12.92 -14.41
N PHE A 228 6.05 11.97 -13.54
CA PHE A 228 5.30 10.80 -13.99
C PHE A 228 3.93 11.18 -14.56
N ARG A 229 3.11 11.94 -13.81
CA ARG A 229 1.78 12.36 -14.31
C ARG A 229 1.86 13.28 -15.52
N LEU A 230 2.87 14.16 -15.59
CA LEU A 230 3.07 14.99 -16.76
C LEU A 230 3.33 14.12 -18.00
N MET A 231 4.20 13.12 -17.89
CA MET A 231 4.52 12.22 -19.01
C MET A 231 3.33 11.33 -19.36
N ASP A 232 2.57 10.84 -18.38
CA ASP A 232 1.33 10.07 -18.56
C ASP A 232 0.28 10.88 -19.36
N VAL A 233 0.09 12.16 -19.01
CA VAL A 233 -0.79 13.06 -19.76
C VAL A 233 -0.30 13.28 -21.19
N ILE A 234 1.01 13.49 -21.40
CA ILE A 234 1.58 13.67 -22.73
C ILE A 234 1.38 12.41 -23.59
N GLU A 235 1.55 11.21 -23.01
CA GLU A 235 1.34 9.95 -23.71
C GLU A 235 -0.13 9.79 -24.14
N VAL A 236 -1.07 9.97 -23.21
CA VAL A 236 -2.51 9.85 -23.49
C VAL A 236 -2.94 10.88 -24.53
N MET A 237 -2.50 12.13 -24.40
CA MET A 237 -2.81 13.18 -25.38
C MET A 237 -2.24 12.89 -26.77
N ALA A 238 -1.09 12.21 -26.87
CA ALA A 238 -0.53 11.81 -28.15
C ALA A 238 -1.35 10.67 -28.81
N GLN A 239 -1.84 9.72 -28.00
CA GLN A 239 -2.70 8.63 -28.45
C GLN A 239 -4.06 9.11 -28.96
N ASP A 240 -4.60 10.20 -28.39
CA ASP A 240 -5.87 10.80 -28.79
C ASP A 240 -5.79 11.63 -30.09
N GLN A 241 -4.60 11.85 -30.65
CA GLN A 241 -4.45 12.59 -31.91
C GLN A 241 -4.88 11.74 -33.12
N LYS A 242 -5.54 12.37 -34.10
CA LYS A 242 -6.06 11.69 -35.31
C LYS A 242 -5.01 10.91 -36.10
N ASP A 243 -3.77 11.39 -36.12
CA ASP A 243 -2.67 10.77 -36.85
C ASP A 243 -1.77 9.90 -35.94
N GLY A 244 -2.07 9.84 -34.63
CA GLY A 244 -1.63 8.80 -33.68
C GLY A 244 -0.13 8.59 -33.49
N GLU A 245 0.74 9.52 -33.89
CA GLU A 245 2.18 9.38 -33.66
C GLU A 245 2.53 9.61 -32.18
N VAL A 246 2.59 8.51 -31.43
CA VAL A 246 3.09 8.49 -30.07
C VAL A 246 4.62 8.64 -30.09
N PRO A 247 5.21 9.61 -29.36
CA PRO A 247 6.66 9.77 -29.28
C PRO A 247 7.39 8.45 -28.93
N GLU A 248 8.52 8.19 -29.59
CA GLU A 248 9.29 6.95 -29.45
C GLU A 248 9.63 6.62 -27.98
N LEU A 249 9.85 7.66 -27.15
CA LEU A 249 10.04 7.56 -25.70
C LEU A 249 9.00 6.64 -25.03
N PHE A 250 7.72 6.76 -25.38
CA PHE A 250 6.66 5.98 -24.72
C PHE A 250 6.65 4.51 -25.15
N SER A 251 7.25 4.21 -26.30
CA SER A 251 7.46 2.84 -26.77
C SER A 251 8.73 2.20 -26.20
N ASP A 252 9.68 3.01 -25.70
CA ASP A 252 10.99 2.60 -25.22
C ASP A 252 10.88 1.60 -24.04
N PRO A 253 11.56 0.44 -24.10
CA PRO A 253 11.57 -0.53 -23.00
C PRO A 253 12.04 0.03 -21.66
N VAL A 254 12.95 1.01 -21.64
CA VAL A 254 13.42 1.70 -20.43
C VAL A 254 12.30 2.50 -19.80
N TRP A 255 11.53 3.26 -20.60
CA TRP A 255 10.36 4.00 -20.13
C TRP A 255 9.30 3.05 -19.56
N LYS A 256 8.96 2.00 -20.31
CA LYS A 256 7.97 0.98 -19.89
C LYS A 256 8.36 0.26 -18.60
N ARG A 257 9.65 -0.03 -18.40
CA ARG A 257 10.15 -0.59 -17.12
C ARG A 257 10.03 0.39 -15.95
N GLY A 258 9.90 1.68 -16.22
CA GLY A 258 9.68 2.69 -15.20
C GLY A 258 8.32 2.58 -14.52
N TYR A 259 7.27 2.10 -15.20
CA TYR A 259 5.90 2.10 -14.66
C TYR A 259 5.78 1.31 -13.35
N PRO A 260 4.80 1.65 -12.49
CA PRO A 260 4.51 0.87 -11.29
C PRO A 260 4.15 -0.58 -11.65
N GLN A 261 5.07 -1.50 -11.36
CA GLN A 261 4.89 -2.93 -11.64
C GLN A 261 5.12 -3.79 -10.40
N LEU A 262 6.30 -3.63 -9.78
CA LEU A 262 6.76 -4.57 -8.74
C LEU A 262 6.54 -4.05 -7.34
N ILE A 263 6.89 -2.79 -7.05
CA ILE A 263 6.74 -2.22 -5.71
C ILE A 263 5.92 -0.94 -5.74
N MET A 264 4.96 -0.89 -4.83
CA MET A 264 4.31 0.33 -4.40
C MET A 264 4.21 0.34 -2.88
N GLN A 265 4.60 1.45 -2.27
CA GLN A 265 4.61 1.62 -0.82
C GLN A 265 3.90 2.91 -0.41
N THR A 266 3.29 2.92 0.76
CA THR A 266 2.70 4.15 1.34
C THR A 266 2.76 4.10 2.85
N MET A 267 3.23 5.18 3.45
CA MET A 267 3.12 5.38 4.88
C MET A 267 1.68 5.76 5.26
N VAL A 268 1.16 5.12 6.30
CA VAL A 268 -0.13 5.46 6.90
C VAL A 268 0.13 5.80 8.37
N GLU A 269 0.11 7.10 8.71
CA GLU A 269 0.32 7.56 10.09
C GLU A 269 -0.80 7.13 11.02
N THR A 270 -2.05 7.34 10.58
CA THR A 270 -3.25 6.94 11.31
C THR A 270 -4.00 5.90 10.49
N LYS A 271 -4.13 4.69 11.03
CA LYS A 271 -4.84 3.61 10.35
C LYS A 271 -6.31 3.95 10.12
N LEU A 272 -6.68 4.11 8.84
CA LEU A 272 -8.08 4.29 8.41
C LEU A 272 -8.86 2.96 8.35
N ALA A 273 -8.15 1.84 8.36
CA ALA A 273 -8.67 0.48 8.43
C ALA A 273 -7.67 -0.41 9.19
N GLU A 274 -8.14 -1.51 9.78
CA GLU A 274 -7.25 -2.48 10.43
C GLU A 274 -6.31 -3.15 9.41
N ASP A 275 -6.88 -3.54 8.26
CA ASP A 275 -6.23 -4.34 7.21
C ASP A 275 -6.41 -3.73 5.81
N PRO A 276 -5.78 -2.58 5.51
CA PRO A 276 -5.80 -2.03 4.16
C PRO A 276 -5.06 -2.95 3.20
N GLY A 277 -5.53 -3.05 1.96
CA GLY A 277 -4.91 -3.90 0.95
C GLY A 277 -5.31 -3.48 -0.47
N PHE A 278 -4.36 -3.54 -1.38
CA PHE A 278 -4.56 -3.33 -2.81
C PHE A 278 -3.76 -4.37 -3.60
N THR A 279 -4.30 -4.87 -4.72
CA THR A 279 -3.59 -5.83 -5.58
C THR A 279 -3.08 -5.13 -6.82
N MET A 280 -1.78 -5.21 -7.07
CA MET A 280 -1.19 -4.75 -8.32
C MET A 280 -1.20 -5.89 -9.36
N PRO A 281 -1.41 -5.59 -10.66
CA PRO A 281 -1.61 -6.61 -11.70
C PRO A 281 -0.43 -7.56 -11.90
N HIS A 282 0.81 -7.09 -11.70
CA HIS A 282 1.98 -7.91 -11.97
C HIS A 282 2.02 -9.14 -11.02
N PRO A 283 2.27 -10.37 -11.50
CA PRO A 283 2.26 -11.57 -10.66
C PRO A 283 3.23 -11.55 -9.49
N GLU A 284 4.40 -10.93 -9.67
CA GLU A 284 5.43 -10.76 -8.63
C GLU A 284 5.33 -9.44 -7.84
N SER A 285 4.23 -8.69 -8.02
CA SER A 285 4.03 -7.43 -7.33
C SER A 285 3.91 -7.59 -5.81
N VAL A 286 4.50 -6.63 -5.09
CA VAL A 286 4.38 -6.44 -3.64
C VAL A 286 3.86 -5.02 -3.42
N TRP A 287 2.59 -4.91 -3.05
CA TRP A 287 2.00 -3.67 -2.59
C TRP A 287 2.07 -3.60 -1.07
N MET A 288 2.43 -2.44 -0.52
CA MET A 288 2.69 -2.27 0.89
C MET A 288 2.07 -1.00 1.43
N ASN A 289 1.49 -1.09 2.60
CA ASN A 289 1.33 0.05 3.48
C ASN A 289 2.04 -0.22 4.80
N TYR A 290 2.56 0.81 5.43
CA TYR A 290 3.21 0.64 6.72
C TYR A 290 2.82 1.73 7.71
N THR A 291 2.82 1.38 8.99
CA THR A 291 2.60 2.30 10.11
C THR A 291 3.77 2.18 11.07
N VAL A 292 4.34 3.32 11.44
CA VAL A 292 5.44 3.39 12.40
C VAL A 292 4.84 3.68 13.79
N PHE A 293 4.97 2.73 14.70
CA PHE A 293 4.64 2.87 16.11
C PHE A 293 5.88 3.28 16.91
N ASP A 294 5.75 3.49 18.21
CA ASP A 294 6.84 3.97 19.05
C ASP A 294 8.02 2.98 19.07
N ASP A 295 7.74 1.68 19.22
CA ASP A 295 8.77 0.64 19.31
C ASP A 295 8.74 -0.39 18.18
N SER A 296 7.86 -0.23 17.18
CA SER A 296 7.75 -1.16 16.06
C SER A 296 7.33 -0.49 14.76
N VAL A 297 7.52 -1.20 13.65
CA VAL A 297 6.92 -0.89 12.36
C VAL A 297 6.07 -2.07 11.94
N GLU A 298 4.81 -1.81 11.61
CA GLU A 298 3.98 -2.81 10.95
C GLU A 298 3.93 -2.53 9.45
N VAL A 299 4.27 -3.53 8.64
CA VAL A 299 4.18 -3.51 7.19
C VAL A 299 3.10 -4.50 6.77
N CYS A 300 2.03 -4.02 6.15
CA CYS A 300 0.97 -4.84 5.61
C CYS A 300 1.20 -5.02 4.11
N LEU A 301 1.36 -6.27 3.69
CA LEU A 301 1.76 -6.67 2.34
C LEU A 301 0.60 -7.32 1.61
N VAL A 302 0.37 -6.95 0.35
CA VAL A 302 -0.29 -7.82 -0.63
C VAL A 302 0.78 -8.29 -1.61
N SER A 303 1.07 -9.58 -1.59
CA SER A 303 2.24 -10.14 -2.26
C SER A 303 1.94 -11.53 -2.85
N PRO A 304 2.82 -12.09 -3.70
CA PRO A 304 2.64 -13.43 -4.22
C PRO A 304 2.73 -14.46 -3.10
N VAL A 305 1.92 -15.52 -3.15
CA VAL A 305 1.89 -16.56 -2.10
C VAL A 305 3.29 -17.14 -1.85
N LYS A 306 4.04 -17.42 -2.93
CA LYS A 306 5.39 -17.99 -2.85
C LYS A 306 6.47 -17.00 -2.39
N GLY A 307 6.19 -15.69 -2.45
CA GLY A 307 7.14 -14.62 -2.19
C GLY A 307 7.03 -14.01 -0.79
N ALA A 308 5.85 -14.04 -0.18
CA ALA A 308 5.56 -13.25 1.03
C ALA A 308 6.50 -13.53 2.20
N GLN A 309 6.76 -14.81 2.52
CA GLN A 309 7.66 -15.17 3.62
C GLN A 309 9.09 -14.70 3.35
N ARG A 310 9.58 -14.86 2.12
CA ARG A 310 10.92 -14.40 1.73
C ARG A 310 11.04 -12.88 1.82
N PHE A 311 9.99 -12.15 1.44
CA PHE A 311 9.97 -10.69 1.57
C PHE A 311 9.94 -10.25 3.04
N GLY A 312 9.16 -10.93 3.90
CA GLY A 312 9.18 -10.70 5.35
C GLY A 312 10.57 -10.90 5.97
N VAL A 313 11.26 -11.99 5.62
CA VAL A 313 12.65 -12.23 6.05
C VAL A 313 13.60 -11.14 5.55
N ALA A 314 13.41 -10.64 4.32
CA ALA A 314 14.19 -9.53 3.78
C ALA A 314 13.92 -8.22 4.53
N LEU A 315 12.67 -7.96 4.95
CA LEU A 315 12.31 -6.80 5.78
C LEU A 315 13.00 -6.86 7.15
N ASP A 316 12.97 -8.01 7.82
CA ASP A 316 13.63 -8.18 9.13
C ASP A 316 15.13 -7.97 9.01
N ARG A 317 15.76 -8.60 8.01
CA ARG A 317 17.19 -8.45 7.76
C ARG A 317 17.57 -7.01 7.43
N ALA A 318 16.80 -6.33 6.58
CA ALA A 318 17.05 -4.93 6.24
C ALA A 318 16.90 -4.02 7.48
N ALA A 319 15.87 -4.25 8.29
CA ALA A 319 15.67 -3.48 9.51
C ALA A 319 16.83 -3.67 10.49
N ASP A 320 17.29 -4.90 10.72
CA ASP A 320 18.43 -5.17 11.61
C ASP A 320 19.73 -4.55 11.10
N MET A 321 19.97 -4.57 9.79
CA MET A 321 21.09 -3.84 9.19
C MET A 321 20.97 -2.33 9.42
N VAL A 322 19.79 -1.76 9.18
CA VAL A 322 19.56 -0.31 9.37
C VAL A 322 19.70 0.10 10.84
N LYS A 323 19.26 -0.73 11.81
CA LYS A 323 19.52 -0.51 13.25
C LYS A 323 21.01 -0.34 13.52
N GLN A 324 21.84 -1.24 12.99
CA GLN A 324 23.30 -1.16 13.16
C GLN A 324 23.89 0.07 12.46
N ILE A 325 23.42 0.39 11.26
CA ILE A 325 23.88 1.53 10.47
C ILE A 325 23.57 2.85 11.18
N ILE A 326 22.35 3.08 11.66
CA ILE A 326 21.99 4.35 12.32
C ILE A 326 22.72 4.55 13.66
N SER A 327 23.10 3.45 14.33
CA SER A 327 23.90 3.45 15.56
C SER A 327 25.40 3.68 15.34
N ALA A 328 25.90 3.54 14.12
CA ALA A 328 27.30 3.79 13.79
C ALA A 328 27.59 5.31 13.79
N ARG A 329 28.00 5.84 14.95
CA ARG A 329 28.44 7.23 15.08
C ARG A 329 29.90 7.39 14.67
N ASP A 330 30.25 8.56 14.15
CA ASP A 330 31.66 8.94 14.03
C ASP A 330 32.28 9.12 15.41
N THR A 331 33.55 8.73 15.56
CA THR A 331 34.34 8.93 16.79
C THR A 331 34.43 10.41 17.23
N GLN A 332 34.11 11.36 16.35
CA GLN A 332 34.03 12.79 16.67
C GLN A 332 32.70 13.20 17.34
N ASP A 333 31.57 12.58 17.00
CA ASP A 333 30.26 12.89 17.59
C ASP A 333 30.15 12.42 19.05
N LEU A 334 30.91 11.37 19.41
CA LEU A 334 31.05 10.90 20.79
C LEU A 334 31.80 11.90 21.69
N LYS A 335 32.61 12.81 21.14
CA LYS A 335 33.30 13.85 21.93
C LYS A 335 32.43 15.07 22.20
N LEU A 336 31.46 15.36 21.33
CA LEU A 336 30.54 16.50 21.45
C LEU A 336 29.32 16.20 22.33
N SER A 337 28.99 14.93 22.57
CA SER A 337 27.85 14.51 23.41
C SER A 337 28.21 14.32 24.90
N VAL A 338 29.48 14.58 25.27
CA VAL A 338 30.01 14.48 26.64
C VAL A 338 30.40 15.88 27.18
N LEU A 339 30.03 16.96 26.47
CA LEU A 339 30.18 18.36 26.89
C LEU A 339 28.79 19.00 27.03
#